data_AF-A0A6A3M2N6-F1
#
_entry.id   AF-A0A6A3M2N6-F1
#
_cell.length_a   1.000
_cell.length_b   1.000
_cell.length_c   1.000
_cell.angle_alpha   90.00
_cell.angle_beta   90.00
_cell.angle_gamma   90.00
#
_symmetry.space_group_name_H-M   'P 1'
#
loop_
_entity.id
_entity.type
_entity.pdbx_description
1 polymer ?
#
loop_
_entity_poly.entity_id
_entity_poly.type
_entity_poly.pdbx_seq_one_letter_code
_entity_poly.pdbx_strand_id
1 'polypeptide(L)'
;MQVLSCRFLRLECSGEEHPLFQREYTRSNRERGVKLLRCFPHCCPEHVKRSYCGCSVQVLVTFSADVSAAALGDFVVCARFEPSRVAPLWPAALVELARDVGAAGDGGDESKQDEERGLDIGESVALPARLFDATTAAAD
;
A
#
# COMPACT_ATOMS: atom_id res chain seq x y z
N MET A 1 0.38 28.11 -5.33
CA MET A 1 1.00 26.80 -5.60
C MET A 1 -0.04 25.74 -5.30
N GLN A 2 -0.59 25.07 -6.32
CA GLN A 2 -1.61 24.04 -6.17
C GLN A 2 -1.10 22.71 -6.75
N VAL A 3 -1.51 21.58 -6.17
CA VAL A 3 -1.27 20.26 -6.75
C VAL A 3 -2.27 20.05 -7.88
N LEU A 4 -1.77 19.81 -9.09
CA LEU A 4 -2.58 19.52 -10.28
C LEU A 4 -2.85 18.02 -10.44
N SER A 5 -1.87 17.19 -10.10
CA SER A 5 -2.03 15.73 -10.13
C SER A 5 -1.06 15.03 -9.20
N CYS A 6 -1.45 13.83 -8.79
CA CYS A 6 -0.65 12.93 -7.98
C CYS A 6 -0.84 11.51 -8.54
N ARG A 7 0.25 10.82 -8.88
CA ARG A 7 0.18 9.45 -9.40
C ARG A 7 1.31 8.58 -8.90
N PHE A 8 1.03 7.30 -8.71
CA PHE A 8 2.05 6.29 -8.46
C PHE A 8 2.80 5.95 -9.74
N LEU A 9 4.11 5.74 -9.64
CA LEU A 9 4.96 5.27 -10.73
C LEU A 9 6.12 4.42 -10.22
N ARG A 10 6.82 3.82 -11.17
CA ARG A 10 8.18 3.33 -11.02
C ARG A 10 9.05 4.00 -12.09
N LEU A 11 10.18 4.60 -11.70
CA LEU A 11 11.03 5.35 -12.63
C LEU A 11 11.59 4.49 -13.78
N GLU A 12 11.88 3.23 -13.51
CA GLU A 12 12.44 2.27 -14.48
C GLU A 12 11.37 1.46 -15.23
N CYS A 13 10.09 1.85 -15.12
CA CYS A 13 9.00 1.17 -15.80
C CYS A 13 8.04 2.18 -16.40
N SER A 14 7.84 2.10 -17.72
CA SER A 14 6.69 2.71 -18.37
C SER A 14 5.46 1.85 -18.05
N GLY A 15 4.46 2.43 -17.39
CA GLY A 15 3.19 1.77 -17.09
C GLY A 15 2.38 1.36 -18.33
N GLU A 16 2.90 1.61 -19.53
CA GLU A 16 2.37 1.25 -20.83
C GLU A 16 2.57 -0.26 -21.13
N GLU A 17 3.67 -0.87 -20.68
CA GLU A 17 3.95 -2.29 -20.95
C GLU A 17 3.20 -3.22 -20.00
N HIS A 18 2.98 -2.78 -18.76
CA HIS A 18 2.20 -3.51 -17.76
C HIS A 18 1.75 -2.57 -16.63
N PRO A 19 0.62 -2.87 -15.96
CA PRO A 19 0.15 -2.04 -14.87
C PRO A 19 1.14 -2.05 -13.70
N LEU A 20 1.27 -0.89 -13.03
CA LEU A 20 2.14 -0.74 -11.86
C LEU A 20 1.72 -1.67 -10.73
N PHE A 21 0.42 -1.76 -10.47
CA PHE A 21 -0.17 -2.67 -9.49
C PHE A 21 -0.83 -3.85 -10.19
N GLN A 22 -0.68 -5.03 -9.61
CA GLN A 22 -1.28 -6.27 -10.08
C GLN A 22 -2.48 -6.62 -9.20
N ARG A 23 -3.45 -7.34 -9.78
CA ARG A 23 -4.62 -7.81 -9.01
C ARG A 23 -4.23 -8.86 -7.97
N GLU A 24 -3.16 -9.61 -8.24
CA GLU A 24 -2.72 -10.73 -7.43
C GLU A 24 -1.20 -10.69 -7.24
N TYR A 25 -0.76 -11.11 -6.06
CA TYR A 25 0.64 -11.06 -5.65
C TYR A 25 1.08 -12.39 -5.05
N THR A 26 2.28 -12.84 -5.39
CA THR A 26 2.84 -14.02 -4.74
C THR A 26 3.24 -13.70 -3.30
N ARG A 27 2.99 -14.63 -2.38
CA ARG A 27 3.25 -14.47 -0.95
C ARG A 27 4.37 -15.39 -0.47
N SER A 28 5.02 -15.01 0.62
CA SER A 28 5.89 -15.88 1.41
C SER A 28 5.39 -15.93 2.86
N ASN A 29 5.46 -17.11 3.46
CA ASN A 29 5.28 -17.27 4.91
C ASN A 29 6.57 -16.87 5.61
N ARG A 30 6.46 -16.00 6.60
CA ARG A 30 7.51 -15.71 7.58
C ARG A 30 7.19 -16.44 8.87
N GLU A 31 8.16 -16.49 9.77
CA GLU A 31 7.96 -16.90 11.16
C GLU A 31 6.78 -16.14 11.79
N ARG A 32 6.11 -16.79 12.75
CA ARG A 32 4.92 -16.25 13.44
C ARG A 32 3.71 -16.02 12.53
N GLY A 33 3.62 -16.72 11.40
CA GLY A 33 2.42 -16.71 10.54
C GLY A 33 2.24 -15.44 9.70
N VAL A 34 3.20 -14.52 9.71
CA VAL A 34 3.15 -13.29 8.91
C VAL A 34 3.36 -13.63 7.44
N LYS A 35 2.51 -13.10 6.56
CA LYS A 35 2.60 -13.32 5.11
C LYS A 35 3.01 -12.03 4.40
N LEU A 36 4.13 -12.07 3.68
CA LEU A 36 4.67 -10.92 2.94
C LEU A 36 4.35 -11.02 1.44
N LEU A 37 4.07 -9.89 0.78
CA LEU A 37 3.96 -9.84 -0.68
C LEU A 37 5.36 -9.79 -1.29
N ARG A 38 5.71 -10.79 -2.12
CA ARG A 38 7.01 -10.85 -2.80
C ARG A 38 7.12 -9.96 -4.03
N CYS A 39 5.98 -9.64 -4.61
CA CYS A 39 5.88 -9.08 -5.96
C CYS A 39 5.24 -7.70 -5.99
N PHE A 40 5.09 -7.05 -4.83
CA PHE A 40 4.47 -5.72 -4.76
C PHE A 40 5.50 -4.62 -5.09
N PRO A 41 5.17 -3.60 -5.91
CA PRO A 41 3.93 -3.42 -6.67
C PRO A 41 3.88 -4.27 -7.95
N HIS A 42 5.02 -4.70 -8.48
CA HIS A 42 5.17 -5.73 -9.54
C HIS A 42 6.61 -6.28 -9.58
N CYS A 43 6.93 -7.15 -10.53
CA CYS A 43 8.28 -7.75 -10.68
C CYS A 43 9.01 -7.35 -11.96
N CYS A 44 8.90 -6.09 -12.39
CA CYS A 44 9.64 -5.61 -13.55
C CYS A 44 11.17 -5.56 -13.24
N PRO A 45 12.07 -5.88 -14.19
CA PRO A 45 11.77 -6.40 -15.53
C PRO A 45 11.35 -7.88 -15.57
N GLU A 46 11.74 -8.71 -14.59
CA GLU A 46 11.39 -10.13 -14.56
C GLU A 46 11.08 -10.68 -13.14
N HIS A 47 10.13 -11.63 -13.08
CA HIS A 47 9.74 -12.31 -11.85
C HIS A 47 10.76 -13.36 -11.38
N VAL A 48 11.19 -13.24 -10.12
CA VAL A 48 12.05 -14.23 -9.47
C VAL A 48 11.22 -15.23 -8.67
N LYS A 49 11.09 -16.46 -9.20
CA LYS A 49 10.21 -17.52 -8.67
C LYS A 49 10.34 -17.80 -7.18
N ARG A 50 11.55 -17.72 -6.61
CA ARG A 50 11.84 -18.05 -5.20
C ARG A 50 12.48 -16.92 -4.39
N SER A 51 12.36 -15.67 -4.85
CA SER A 51 12.90 -14.50 -4.15
C SER A 51 11.89 -13.35 -4.06
N TYR A 52 12.25 -12.28 -3.36
CA TYR A 52 11.51 -11.02 -3.40
C TYR A 52 11.92 -10.26 -4.67
N CYS A 53 10.96 -9.98 -5.55
CA CYS A 53 11.15 -9.21 -6.79
C CYS A 53 10.42 -7.87 -6.80
N GLY A 54 9.69 -7.55 -5.72
CA GLY A 54 9.05 -6.25 -5.53
C GLY A 54 10.03 -5.09 -5.62
N CYS A 55 9.51 -3.90 -5.89
CA CYS A 55 10.28 -2.67 -6.04
C CYS A 55 9.67 -1.54 -5.21
N SER A 56 10.38 -0.41 -5.10
CA SER A 56 9.82 0.80 -4.48
C SER A 56 8.63 1.34 -5.28
N VAL A 57 7.67 1.95 -4.59
CA VAL A 57 6.62 2.77 -5.19
C VAL A 57 7.04 4.24 -5.07
N GLN A 58 7.06 4.97 -6.17
CA GLN A 58 7.25 6.41 -6.17
C GLN A 58 5.92 7.13 -6.36
N VAL A 59 5.83 8.35 -5.83
CA VAL A 59 4.70 9.26 -6.05
C VAL A 59 5.21 10.46 -6.84
N LEU A 60 4.66 10.68 -8.03
CA LEU A 60 4.89 11.90 -8.80
C LEU A 60 3.78 12.89 -8.50
N VAL A 61 4.16 14.07 -8.02
CA VAL A 61 3.27 15.19 -7.77
C VAL A 61 3.55 16.29 -8.79
N THR A 62 2.52 16.70 -9.52
CA THR A 62 2.60 17.81 -10.48
C THR A 62 2.01 19.05 -9.84
N PHE A 63 2.75 20.16 -9.86
CA PHE A 63 2.32 21.43 -9.31
C PHE A 63 1.97 22.44 -10.42
N SER A 64 1.08 23.38 -10.09
CA SER A 64 0.66 24.46 -10.99
C SER A 64 1.72 25.56 -11.20
N ALA A 65 2.81 25.50 -10.44
CA ALA A 65 3.90 26.46 -10.44
C ALA A 65 5.22 25.70 -10.23
N ASP A 66 6.34 26.35 -10.56
CA ASP A 66 7.66 25.82 -10.24
C ASP A 66 7.85 25.75 -8.72
N VAL A 67 8.31 24.60 -8.24
CA VAL A 67 8.53 24.29 -6.82
C VAL A 67 10.00 23.99 -6.53
N SER A 68 10.90 24.19 -7.50
CA SER A 68 12.34 23.93 -7.36
C SER A 68 13.01 24.73 -6.22
N ALA A 69 12.47 25.91 -5.91
CA ALA A 69 12.94 26.77 -4.82
C ALA A 69 12.25 26.52 -3.46
N ALA A 70 11.20 25.69 -3.42
CA ALA A 70 10.50 25.38 -2.18
C ALA A 70 11.31 24.38 -1.34
N ALA A 71 11.28 24.52 -0.01
CA ALA A 71 12.00 23.61 0.86
C ALA A 71 11.29 22.25 0.88
N LEU A 72 12.04 21.15 1.00
CA LEU A 72 11.45 19.81 1.04
C LEU A 72 10.46 19.63 2.22
N GLY A 73 10.67 20.36 3.31
CA GLY A 73 9.79 20.37 4.48
C GLY A 73 8.46 21.10 4.27
N ASP A 74 8.29 21.84 3.17
CA ASP A 74 7.05 22.56 2.86
C ASP A 74 5.97 21.62 2.30
N PHE A 75 6.34 20.38 1.99
CA PHE A 75 5.45 19.39 1.38
C PHE A 75 5.34 18.13 2.24
N VAL A 76 4.11 17.65 2.36
CA VAL A 76 3.83 16.32 2.88
C VAL A 76 3.17 15.49 1.79
N VAL A 77 3.81 14.37 1.45
CA VAL A 77 3.28 13.39 0.49
C VAL A 77 3.00 12.11 1.25
N CYS A 78 1.74 11.67 1.23
CA CYS A 78 1.32 10.44 1.90
C CYS A 78 0.72 9.47 0.88
N ALA A 79 1.00 8.18 1.08
CA ALA A 79 0.34 7.09 0.38
C ALA A 79 -0.23 6.12 1.42
N ARG A 80 -1.49 5.72 1.25
CA ARG A 80 -2.18 4.76 2.13
C ARG A 80 -2.47 3.51 1.30
N PHE A 81 -2.06 2.35 1.82
CA PHE A 81 -2.39 1.05 1.26
C PHE A 81 -3.33 0.34 2.21
N GLU A 82 -4.46 -0.14 1.70
CA GLU A 82 -5.51 -0.75 2.49
C GLU A 82 -5.88 -2.12 1.93
N PRO A 83 -6.30 -3.06 2.80
CA PRO A 83 -6.95 -4.27 2.34
C PRO A 83 -8.21 -3.91 1.55
N SER A 84 -8.35 -4.49 0.36
CA SER A 84 -9.59 -4.36 -0.40
C SER A 84 -10.72 -5.04 0.36
N ARG A 85 -11.82 -4.32 0.61
CA ARG A 85 -13.10 -4.86 1.13
C ARG A 85 -13.80 -5.74 0.08
N VAL A 86 -13.08 -6.60 -0.64
CA VAL A 86 -13.75 -7.60 -1.48
C VAL A 86 -14.50 -8.51 -0.52
N ALA A 87 -15.83 -8.36 -0.46
CA ALA A 87 -16.70 -9.36 0.13
C ALA A 87 -16.23 -10.71 -0.42
N PRO A 88 -15.74 -11.60 0.44
CA PRO A 88 -14.91 -12.67 -0.07
C PRO A 88 -15.75 -13.53 -1.01
N LEU A 89 -15.18 -13.91 -2.17
CA LEU A 89 -15.93 -14.58 -3.25
C LEU A 89 -16.52 -15.94 -2.87
N TRP A 90 -16.21 -16.43 -1.66
CA TRP A 90 -16.82 -17.63 -1.09
C TRP A 90 -18.16 -17.31 -0.40
N PRO A 91 -19.15 -18.21 -0.48
CA PRO A 91 -20.32 -18.13 0.39
C PRO A 91 -19.88 -18.04 1.85
N ALA A 92 -20.56 -17.23 2.66
CA ALA A 92 -20.24 -17.04 4.08
C ALA A 92 -20.08 -18.37 4.86
N ALA A 93 -20.80 -19.42 4.44
CA ALA A 93 -20.70 -20.78 5.00
C ALA A 93 -19.32 -21.44 4.86
N LEU A 94 -18.52 -21.08 3.85
CA LEU A 94 -17.16 -21.61 3.66
C LEU A 94 -16.11 -20.82 4.48
N VAL A 95 -16.44 -19.61 4.92
CA VAL A 95 -15.61 -18.82 5.87
C VAL A 95 -15.43 -19.57 7.16
N GLU A 96 -16.54 -20.09 7.69
CA GLU A 96 -16.56 -20.81 8.95
C GLU A 96 -15.82 -22.15 8.82
N LEU A 97 -16.02 -22.85 7.71
CA LEU A 97 -15.36 -24.12 7.44
C LEU A 97 -13.83 -23.98 7.33
N ALA A 98 -13.32 -22.88 6.79
CA ALA A 98 -11.86 -22.65 6.70
C ALA A 98 -11.22 -22.18 8.01
N ARG A 99 -12.01 -21.61 8.93
CA ARG A 99 -11.59 -21.38 10.32
C ARG A 99 -11.41 -22.71 11.05
N ASP A 100 -12.30 -23.68 10.83
CA ASP A 100 -12.21 -25.02 11.43
C ASP A 100 -11.06 -25.88 10.85
N VAL A 101 -10.68 -25.67 9.58
CA VAL A 101 -9.59 -26.43 8.92
C VAL A 101 -8.21 -25.80 9.12
N GLY A 102 -8.08 -24.75 9.96
CA GLY A 102 -6.78 -24.18 10.33
C GLY A 102 -6.03 -23.48 9.18
N ALA A 103 -6.72 -23.11 8.10
CA ALA A 103 -6.14 -22.33 7.00
C ALA A 103 -6.02 -20.83 7.32
N ALA A 104 -6.72 -20.38 8.36
CA ALA A 104 -6.50 -19.11 9.04
C ALA A 104 -5.68 -19.38 10.30
N GLY A 105 -4.55 -18.68 10.45
CA GLY A 105 -3.73 -18.74 11.65
C GLY A 105 -4.54 -18.29 12.87
N ASP A 106 -4.30 -18.99 13.97
CA ASP A 106 -4.85 -18.83 15.31
C ASP A 106 -4.67 -17.41 15.90
N GLY A 107 -5.75 -16.91 16.51
CA GLY A 107 -5.68 -16.09 17.73
C GLY A 107 -5.65 -14.57 17.62
N GLY A 108 -6.81 -13.93 17.48
CA GLY A 108 -7.00 -12.52 17.78
C GLY A 108 -8.41 -12.02 17.43
N ASP A 109 -9.23 -11.79 18.44
CA ASP A 109 -10.56 -11.18 18.35
C ASP A 109 -10.48 -9.72 17.86
N GLU A 110 -10.40 -9.52 16.54
CA GLU A 110 -10.41 -8.18 15.89
C GLU A 110 -11.67 -7.96 15.02
N SER A 111 -12.69 -8.80 15.18
CA SER A 111 -13.83 -8.92 14.24
C SER A 111 -14.85 -7.77 14.30
N LYS A 112 -14.52 -6.62 14.90
CA LYS A 112 -15.45 -5.48 15.01
C LYS A 112 -14.90 -4.11 14.60
N GLN A 113 -13.64 -3.99 14.19
CA GLN A 113 -13.05 -2.68 13.82
C GLN A 113 -12.70 -2.50 12.34
N ASP A 114 -12.86 -3.53 11.51
CA ASP A 114 -12.45 -3.48 10.09
C ASP A 114 -13.51 -2.83 9.17
N GLU A 115 -14.75 -2.66 9.62
CA GLU A 115 -15.82 -2.07 8.79
C GLU A 115 -15.77 -0.54 8.67
N GLU A 116 -14.99 0.19 9.49
CA GLU A 116 -15.06 1.66 9.55
C GLU A 116 -13.94 2.43 8.83
N ARG A 117 -12.94 1.77 8.23
CA ARG A 117 -11.71 2.48 7.79
C ARG A 117 -11.61 2.86 6.30
N GLY A 118 -12.66 2.72 5.50
CA GLY A 118 -12.62 3.09 4.09
C GLY A 118 -12.89 4.58 3.93
N LEU A 119 -12.00 5.29 3.22
CA LEU A 119 -12.27 6.68 2.84
C LEU A 119 -13.11 6.71 1.57
N ASP A 120 -14.21 7.46 1.58
CA ASP A 120 -15.00 7.68 0.38
C ASP A 120 -14.29 8.63 -0.59
N ILE A 121 -14.60 8.52 -1.89
CA ILE A 121 -14.06 9.44 -2.90
C ILE A 121 -14.53 10.86 -2.58
N GLY A 122 -13.59 11.75 -2.28
CA GLY A 122 -13.87 13.14 -1.90
C GLY A 122 -14.02 13.36 -0.40
N GLU A 123 -13.89 12.32 0.42
CA GLU A 123 -13.85 12.46 1.87
C GLU A 123 -12.62 13.27 2.31
N SER A 124 -12.85 14.24 3.21
CA SER A 124 -11.78 15.02 3.82
C SER A 124 -11.36 14.38 5.14
N VAL A 125 -10.07 14.10 5.30
CA VAL A 125 -9.51 13.42 6.46
C VAL A 125 -8.50 14.30 7.16
N ALA A 126 -8.65 14.45 8.47
CA ALA A 126 -7.63 15.08 9.29
C ALA A 126 -6.42 14.14 9.42
N LEU A 127 -5.27 14.58 8.91
CA LEU A 127 -4.02 13.86 9.09
C LEU A 127 -3.53 14.00 10.54
N PRO A 128 -3.10 12.91 11.21
CA PRO A 128 -2.56 13.00 12.57
C PRO A 128 -1.37 13.98 12.64
N ALA A 129 -1.36 14.85 13.65
CA ALA A 129 -0.32 15.86 13.86
C ALA A 129 1.11 15.29 13.83
N ARG A 130 1.28 14.06 14.36
CA ARG A 130 2.55 13.30 14.33
C ARG A 130 3.15 13.06 12.95
N LEU A 131 2.37 13.15 11.88
CA LEU A 131 2.88 13.04 10.51
C LEU A 131 3.66 14.30 10.08
N PHE A 132 3.46 15.41 10.78
CA PHE A 132 4.10 16.70 10.54
C PHE A 132 5.22 16.98 11.54
N ASP A 133 5.34 16.16 12.59
CA ASP A 133 6.41 16.22 13.58
C ASP A 133 7.68 15.51 13.06
N ALA A 134 8.18 15.94 11.90
CA ALA A 134 9.49 15.51 11.43
C ALA A 134 10.58 16.21 12.27
N THR A 135 10.83 15.70 13.48
CA THR A 135 12.08 16.01 14.18
C THR A 135 13.21 15.41 13.36
N THR A 136 14.10 16.28 12.89
CA THR A 136 15.42 16.00 12.34
C THR A 136 16.07 14.76 12.97
N ALA A 137 16.12 13.66 12.23
CA ALA A 137 17.03 12.55 12.50
C ALA A 137 17.96 12.40 11.30
N ALA A 138 18.90 13.35 11.20
CA ALA A 138 20.11 13.25 10.40
C ALA A 138 21.25 13.86 11.23
N ALA A 139 21.91 13.03 12.04
CA ALA A 139 23.27 13.21 12.54
C ALA A 139 23.66 11.97 13.38
N ASP A 140 24.28 10.98 12.74
CA ASP A 140 25.68 10.55 13.01
C ASP A 140 26.14 9.59 11.90
#